data_AF-A0AAP5YDX2-F1
#
_entry.id   AF-A0AAP5YDX2-F1
#
_cell.length_a   1.000
_cell.length_b   1.000
_cell.length_c   1.000
_cell.angle_alpha   90.00
_cell.angle_beta   90.00
_cell.angle_gamma   90.00
#
_symmetry.space_group_name_H-M   'P 1'
#
loop_
_entity.id
_entity.type
_entity.pdbx_description
1 polymer ?
#
loop_
_entity_poly.entity_id
_entity_poly.type
_entity_poly.pdbx_seq_one_letter_code
_entity_poly.pdbx_strand_id
1 'polypeptide(L)' 'MRALSDWLEAYGESHQNPINQKIHKVAVPGIYLSVVGLIWSIPQLSILGFQLNWVWFAVIPVWVFYFRLSLSVFM' A
#
# COMPACT_ATOMS: atom_id res chain seq x y z
N MET A 1 -8.39 -22.57 -2.34
CA MET A 1 -7.59 -21.39 -1.97
C MET A 1 -6.64 -21.80 -0.86
N ARG A 2 -5.37 -21.36 -0.88
CA ARG A 2 -4.43 -21.61 0.23
C ARG A 2 -4.82 -20.76 1.44
N ALA A 3 -4.55 -21.24 2.65
CA ALA A 3 -4.77 -20.48 3.87
C ALA A 3 -3.78 -19.30 3.97
N LEU A 4 -4.12 -18.26 4.74
CA LEU A 4 -3.23 -17.11 4.96
C LEU A 4 -1.86 -17.54 5.53
N SER A 5 -1.86 -18.54 6.42
CA SER A 5 -0.66 -19.15 6.98
C SER A 5 0.30 -19.64 5.89
N ASP A 6 -0.22 -20.37 4.91
CA ASP A 6 0.59 -20.99 3.85
C ASP A 6 1.26 -19.91 2.97
N TRP A 7 0.56 -18.79 2.77
CA TRP A 7 1.12 -17.64 2.04
C TRP A 7 2.21 -16.94 2.83
N LEU A 8 2.01 -16.75 4.14
CA LEU A 8 3.00 -16.13 5.01
C LEU A 8 4.24 -17.00 5.20
N GLU A 9 4.07 -18.32 5.26
CA GLU A 9 5.17 -19.28 5.35
C GLU A 9 6.02 -19.26 4.08
N ALA A 10 5.41 -19.39 2.90
CA ALA A 10 6.13 -19.30 1.63
C ALA A 10 6.80 -17.92 1.41
N TYR A 11 6.16 -16.83 1.88
CA TYR A 11 6.78 -15.51 1.90
C TYR A 11 8.02 -15.50 2.81
N GLY A 12 7.93 -16.11 3.99
CA GLY A 12 9.04 -16.26 4.93
C GLY A 12 10.24 -17.00 4.33
N GLU A 13 10.03 -18.07 3.57
CA GLU A 13 11.12 -18.84 2.94
C GLU A 13 12.03 -17.99 2.05
N SER A 14 11.45 -17.03 1.31
CA SER A 14 12.21 -16.13 0.42
C SER A 14 12.82 -14.92 1.15
N HIS A 15 12.43 -14.66 2.39
CA HIS A 15 12.82 -13.48 3.17
C HIS A 15 13.70 -13.84 4.37
N GLN A 16 14.69 -14.72 4.20
CA GLN A 16 15.60 -15.12 5.29
C GLN A 16 16.77 -14.16 5.51
N ASN A 17 17.19 -13.39 4.49
CA ASN A 17 18.37 -12.54 4.59
C ASN A 17 18.10 -11.28 5.45
N PRO A 18 18.79 -11.12 6.60
CA PRO A 18 18.50 -10.03 7.54
C PRO A 18 18.89 -8.64 7.00
N ILE A 19 19.87 -8.55 6.09
CA ILE A 19 20.24 -7.29 5.43
C ILE A 19 19.14 -6.88 4.45
N ASN A 20 18.65 -7.81 3.63
CA ASN A 20 17.56 -7.53 2.70
C ASN A 20 16.30 -7.07 3.44
N GLN A 21 15.94 -7.73 4.55
CA GLN A 21 14.82 -7.29 5.38
C GLN A 21 14.99 -5.86 5.92
N LYS A 22 16.20 -5.49 6.36
CA LYS A 22 16.48 -4.12 6.84
C LYS A 22 16.33 -3.09 5.72
N ILE A 23 16.84 -3.39 4.53
CA ILE A 23 16.68 -2.53 3.35
C ILE A 23 15.19 -2.40 3.03
N HIS A 24 14.46 -3.50 2.97
CA HIS A 24 13.04 -3.53 2.63
C HIS A 24 12.19 -2.69 3.59
N LYS A 25 12.50 -2.72 4.90
CA LYS A 25 11.83 -1.90 5.93
C LYS A 25 11.92 -0.40 5.69
N VAL A 26 12.94 0.09 4.98
CA VAL A 26 13.11 1.52 4.65
C VAL A 26 12.70 1.81 3.21
N ALA A 27 13.11 0.95 2.27
CA ALA A 27 12.86 1.11 0.85
C ALA A 27 11.38 1.05 0.52
N VAL A 28 10.61 0.14 1.12
CA VAL A 28 9.17 0.03 0.82
C VAL A 28 8.38 1.27 1.24
N PRO A 29 8.53 1.81 2.47
CA PRO A 29 7.91 3.09 2.82
C PRO A 29 8.35 4.23 1.89
N GLY A 30 9.65 4.29 1.53
CA GLY A 30 10.17 5.31 0.63
C GLY A 30 9.56 5.22 -0.78
N ILE A 31 9.43 4.02 -1.33
CA ILE A 31 8.80 3.77 -2.63
C ILE A 31 7.32 4.17 -2.57
N TYR A 32 6.60 3.78 -1.51
CA TYR A 32 5.19 4.13 -1.35
C TYR A 32 4.99 5.65 -1.30
N LEU A 33 5.77 6.36 -0.48
CA LEU A 33 5.73 7.83 -0.40
C LEU A 33 6.05 8.48 -1.76
N SER A 34 7.04 7.94 -2.47
CA SER A 34 7.41 8.42 -3.81
C SER A 34 6.25 8.25 -4.79
N VAL A 35 5.58 7.10 -4.82
CA VAL A 35 4.43 6.86 -5.70
C VAL A 35 3.27 7.81 -5.36
N VAL A 36 2.94 7.96 -4.08
CA VAL A 36 1.89 8.90 -3.64
C VAL A 36 2.24 10.33 -4.06
N GLY A 37 3.49 10.76 -3.85
CA GLY A 37 3.97 12.08 -4.26
C GLY A 37 3.94 12.30 -5.77
N LEU A 38 4.30 11.28 -6.56
CA LEU A 38 4.22 11.32 -8.02
C LEU A 38 2.76 11.42 -8.52
N ILE A 39 1.81 10.74 -7.87
CA ILE A 39 0.39 10.89 -8.20
C ILE A 39 -0.10 12.28 -7.78
N TRP A 40 0.34 12.78 -6.63
CA TRP A 40 -0.04 14.10 -6.12
C TRP A 40 0.47 15.24 -7.01
N SER A 41 1.60 15.06 -7.70
CA SER A 41 2.17 16.06 -8.60
C SER A 41 1.44 16.17 -9.94
N ILE A 42 0.55 15.22 -10.25
CA ILE A 42 -0.31 15.30 -11.44
C ILE A 42 -1.25 16.49 -11.28
N PRO A 43 -1.38 17.36 -12.29
CA PRO A 43 -2.27 18.51 -12.25
C PRO A 43 -3.69 18.12 -11.81
N GLN A 44 -4.21 18.89 -10.85
CA GLN A 44 -5.53 18.64 -10.28
C GLN A 44 -6.63 18.94 -11.30
N LEU A 45 -7.70 18.15 -11.24
CA LEU A 45 -8.85 18.34 -12.11
C LEU A 45 -9.83 19.33 -11.45
N SER A 46 -10.11 20.44 -12.12
CA SER A 46 -11.12 21.40 -11.66
C SER A 46 -12.48 21.03 -12.22
N ILE A 47 -13.42 20.63 -11.35
CA ILE A 47 -14.81 20.28 -11.71
C ILE A 47 -15.74 21.10 -10.85
N LEU A 48 -16.60 21.91 -11.47
CA LEU A 48 -17.66 22.69 -10.78
C LEU A 48 -17.13 23.56 -9.62
N GLY A 49 -15.89 24.06 -9.71
CA GLY A 49 -15.24 24.87 -8.66
C GLY A 49 -14.48 24.06 -7.60
N PHE A 50 -14.53 22.72 -7.65
CA PHE A 50 -13.75 21.85 -6.78
C PHE A 50 -12.45 21.42 -7.46
N GLN A 51 -11.36 21.38 -6.68
CA GLN A 51 -10.09 20.81 -7.14
C GLN A 51 -9.96 19.37 -6.65
N LEU A 52 -9.91 18.43 -7.59
CA LEU A 52 -9.78 17.01 -7.31
C LEU A 52 -8.36 16.54 -7.61
N ASN A 53 -7.69 16.03 -6.58
CA ASN A 53 -6.39 15.38 -6.72
C ASN A 53 -6.58 13.89 -7.06
N TRP A 54 -5.79 13.39 -8.00
CA TRP A 54 -5.79 11.99 -8.45
C TRP A 54 -5.49 11.00 -7.33
N VAL A 55 -4.80 11.42 -6.27
CA VAL A 55 -4.46 10.56 -5.13
C VAL A 55 -5.71 9.97 -4.48
N TRP A 56 -6.83 10.69 -4.48
CA TRP A 56 -8.06 10.22 -3.85
C TRP A 56 -8.64 8.98 -4.53
N PHE A 57 -8.54 8.89 -5.85
CA PHE A 57 -8.94 7.70 -6.60
C PHE A 57 -8.07 6.48 -6.26
N ALA A 58 -6.79 6.69 -5.94
CA ALA A 58 -5.88 5.62 -5.55
C ALA A 58 -6.06 5.22 -4.07
N VAL A 59 -6.23 6.18 -3.18
CA VAL A 59 -6.25 5.96 -1.72
C VAL A 59 -7.57 5.36 -1.24
N ILE A 60 -8.72 5.74 -1.82
CA ILE A 60 -10.03 5.24 -1.36
C ILE A 60 -10.13 3.71 -1.44
N PRO A 61 -9.80 3.03 -2.56
CA PRO A 61 -9.82 1.57 -2.62
C PRO A 61 -8.85 0.92 -1.62
N VAL A 62 -7.68 1.53 -1.41
CA VAL A 62 -6.67 1.04 -0.47
C VAL A 62 -7.20 1.10 0.96
N TRP A 63 -7.84 2.20 1.36
CA TRP A 63 -8.48 2.31 2.67
C TRP A 63 -9.59 1.30 2.87
N VAL A 64 -10.45 1.10 1.86
CA VAL A 64 -11.51 0.08 1.93
C VAL A 64 -10.91 -1.31 2.12
N PHE A 65 -9.86 -1.65 1.36
CA PHE A 65 -9.16 -2.93 1.50
C PHE A 65 -8.60 -3.11 2.91
N TYR A 66 -7.85 -2.14 3.43
CA TYR A 66 -7.24 -2.25 4.77
C TYR A 66 -8.27 -2.21 5.90
N PHE A 67 -9.37 -1.47 5.74
CA PHE A 67 -10.48 -1.49 6.68
C PHE A 67 -11.13 -2.87 6.74
N ARG A 68 -11.35 -3.53 5.61
CA ARG A 68 -11.88 -4.90 5.58
C ARG A 68 -10.89 -5.91 6.15
N LEU A 69 -9.60 -5.76 5.82
CA LEU A 69 -8.54 -6.63 6.32
C LEU A 69 -8.36 -6.49 7.83
N SER A 70 -8.40 -5.26 8.38
CA SER A 70 -8.27 -5.05 9.82
C SER A 70 -9.41 -5.72 10.59
N LEU A 71 -10.64 -5.64 10.10
CA LEU A 71 -11.76 -6.37 10.70
C LEU A 71 -11.53 -7.88 10.68
N SER A 72 -11.01 -8.44 9.59
CA SER A 72 -10.74 -9.88 9.48
C SER A 72 -9.55 -10.38 10.30
N VAL A 73 -8.60 -9.51 10.65
CA VAL A 73 -7.38 -9.87 11.39
C VAL A 73 -7.57 -9.64 12.90
N PHE A 74 -8.39 -8.66 13.29
CA PHE A 74 -8.59 -8.28 14.68
C PHE A 74 -9.90 -8.80 15.32
N MET A 75 -10.91 -9.20 14.54
CA MET A 75 -12.06 -9.97 15.02
C MET A 75 -11.90 -11.45 14.70
#